data_AF-A0A946JZK5-F1
#
_entry.id   AF-A0A946JZK5-F1
#
_cell.length_a   1.000
_cell.length_b   1.000
_cell.length_c   1.000
_cell.angle_alpha   90.00
_cell.angle_beta   90.00
_cell.angle_gamma   90.00
#
_symmetry.space_group_name_H-M   'P 1'
#
loop_
_entity.id
_entity.type
_entity.pdbx_description
1 polymer ?
#
loop_
_entity_poly.entity_id
_entity_poly.type
_entity_poly.pdbx_seq_one_letter_code
_entity_poly.pdbx_strand_id
1 'polypeptide(L)'
;MMRAAFALPGFAIGENSHIASMMFPTTDLINFSIAFVLGLIHRANGKAHKRLMLLAGILILDPAIARLIETVGAPFPFIPIMELGLFGLLIGYDMVRLKRPHWASLLGLGLFFAAMLAKLSIANTPIWSEFATLLFA
;
A
#
# COMPACT_ATOMS: atom_id res chain seq x y z
N MET A 1 -21.57 3.56 -13.05
CA MET A 1 -21.33 4.52 -11.95
C MET A 1 -20.32 3.90 -10.99
N MET A 2 -19.17 4.55 -10.74
CA MET A 2 -18.07 4.01 -9.94
C MET A 2 -18.50 3.61 -8.50
N ARG A 3 -19.51 4.30 -7.96
CA ARG A 3 -20.09 4.09 -6.62
C ARG A 3 -20.78 2.73 -6.42
N ALA A 4 -21.42 2.19 -7.47
CA ALA A 4 -22.11 0.90 -7.39
C ALA A 4 -21.15 -0.30 -7.39
N ALA A 5 -19.91 -0.11 -7.86
CA ALA A 5 -18.93 -1.19 -7.93
C ALA A 5 -18.48 -1.64 -6.52
N PHE A 6 -18.37 -0.72 -5.57
CA PHE A 6 -17.91 -1.01 -4.21
C PHE A 6 -18.90 -1.83 -3.37
N ALA A 7 -20.17 -1.88 -3.78
CA ALA A 7 -21.19 -2.70 -3.15
C ALA A 7 -21.16 -4.17 -3.62
N LEU A 8 -20.29 -4.52 -4.58
CA LEU A 8 -20.19 -5.88 -5.08
C LEU A 8 -19.49 -6.80 -4.05
N PRO A 9 -19.94 -8.06 -3.89
CA PRO A 9 -19.37 -9.02 -2.94
C PRO A 9 -17.85 -9.20 -3.06
N GLY A 10 -17.31 -9.10 -4.28
CA GLY A 10 -15.88 -9.23 -4.56
C GLY A 10 -15.01 -8.07 -4.07
N PHE A 11 -15.59 -7.03 -3.45
CA PHE A 11 -14.84 -5.94 -2.82
C PHE A 11 -14.62 -6.13 -1.31
N ALA A 12 -15.23 -7.15 -0.70
CA ALA A 12 -14.92 -7.52 0.68
C ALA A 12 -13.55 -8.22 0.74
N ILE A 13 -12.68 -7.76 1.64
CA ILE A 13 -11.31 -8.28 1.80
C ILE A 13 -11.23 -9.02 3.15
N GLY A 14 -11.03 -10.34 3.10
CA GLY A 14 -11.03 -11.19 4.28
C GLY A 14 -12.41 -11.26 4.93
N GLU A 15 -12.48 -11.07 6.25
CA GLU A 15 -13.74 -11.04 7.01
C GLU A 15 -14.34 -9.62 7.14
N ASN A 16 -13.74 -8.62 6.49
CA ASN A 16 -14.20 -7.24 6.60
C ASN A 16 -15.47 -6.97 5.79
N SER A 17 -16.26 -5.98 6.22
CA SER A 17 -17.34 -5.43 5.41
C SER A 17 -16.81 -4.73 4.14
N HIS A 18 -17.68 -4.51 3.15
CA HIS A 18 -17.30 -3.76 1.93
C HIS A 18 -16.74 -2.37 2.27
N ILE A 19 -17.38 -1.66 3.21
CA ILE A 19 -16.96 -0.31 3.63
C ILE A 19 -15.61 -0.35 4.34
N ALA A 20 -15.39 -1.29 5.25
CA ALA A 20 -14.10 -1.47 5.91
C ALA A 20 -13.00 -1.82 4.89
N SER A 21 -13.34 -2.62 3.88
CA SER A 21 -12.41 -3.04 2.82
C SER A 21 -11.96 -1.89 1.90
N MET A 22 -12.69 -0.77 1.85
CA MET A 22 -12.25 0.43 1.12
C MET A 22 -10.99 1.07 1.72
N MET A 23 -10.64 0.74 2.96
CA MET A 23 -9.42 1.23 3.61
C MET A 23 -8.17 0.83 2.80
N PHE A 24 -8.14 -0.40 2.26
CA PHE A 24 -7.00 -0.94 1.53
C PHE A 24 -6.63 -0.07 0.32
N PRO A 25 -7.47 0.03 -0.74
CA PRO A 25 -7.14 0.83 -1.91
C PRO A 25 -7.00 2.33 -1.59
N THR A 26 -7.68 2.84 -0.56
CA THR A 26 -7.54 4.25 -0.16
C THR A 26 -6.15 4.52 0.39
N THR A 27 -5.65 3.69 1.32
CA THR A 27 -4.31 3.85 1.88
C THR A 27 -3.22 3.63 0.84
N ASP A 28 -3.42 2.70 -0.11
CA ASP A 28 -2.48 2.47 -1.21
C ASP A 28 -2.38 3.70 -2.12
N LEU A 29 -3.50 4.33 -2.47
CA LEU A 29 -3.52 5.56 -3.26
C LEU A 29 -2.86 6.73 -2.54
N ILE A 30 -3.07 6.87 -1.23
CA ILE A 30 -2.41 7.90 -0.42
C ILE A 30 -0.89 7.67 -0.43
N ASN A 31 -0.46 6.46 -0.13
CA ASN A 31 0.96 6.10 -0.07
C ASN A 31 1.65 6.24 -1.43
N PHE A 32 1.00 5.76 -2.51
CA PHE A 32 1.43 5.96 -3.89
C PHE A 32 1.62 7.44 -4.18
N SER A 33 0.61 8.27 -3.87
CA SER A 33 0.64 9.70 -4.16
C SER A 33 1.79 10.40 -3.44
N ILE A 34 2.01 10.06 -2.16
CA ILE A 34 3.14 10.59 -1.38
C ILE A 34 4.48 10.22 -2.04
N ALA A 35 4.71 8.93 -2.30
CA ALA A 35 5.95 8.45 -2.88
C ALA A 35 6.19 9.04 -4.29
N PHE A 36 5.14 9.07 -5.12
CA PHE A 36 5.19 9.59 -6.48
C PHE A 36 5.49 11.09 -6.51
N VAL A 37 4.74 11.90 -5.75
CA VAL A 37 4.97 13.36 -5.67
C VAL A 37 6.36 13.67 -5.12
N LEU A 38 6.80 12.99 -4.06
CA LEU A 38 8.15 13.17 -3.54
C LEU A 38 9.21 12.79 -4.59
N GLY A 39 8.97 11.74 -5.37
CA GLY A 39 9.86 11.35 -6.46
C GLY A 39 9.93 12.41 -7.57
N LEU A 40 8.81 13.07 -7.91
CA LEU A 40 8.79 14.19 -8.84
C LEU A 40 9.55 15.41 -8.30
N ILE A 41 9.34 15.76 -7.03
CA ILE A 41 10.07 16.85 -6.36
C ILE A 41 11.58 16.58 -6.40
N HIS A 42 11.99 15.34 -6.17
CA HIS A 42 13.40 14.95 -6.16
C HIS A 42 13.96 14.53 -7.53
N ARG A 43 13.31 14.89 -8.65
CA ARG A 43 13.74 14.49 -10.01
C ARG A 43 15.19 14.82 -10.36
N ALA A 44 15.73 15.92 -9.81
CA ALA A 44 17.12 16.32 -10.03
C ALA A 44 18.12 15.44 -9.24
N ASN A 45 17.68 14.81 -8.15
CA ASN A 45 18.45 13.85 -7.39
C ASN A 45 18.12 12.42 -7.85
N GLY A 46 18.84 11.95 -8.88
CA GLY A 46 18.58 10.64 -9.49
C GLY A 46 18.61 9.45 -8.52
N LYS A 47 19.34 9.53 -7.40
CA LYS A 47 19.35 8.49 -6.37
C LYS A 47 18.04 8.43 -5.59
N ALA A 48 17.52 9.58 -5.18
CA ALA A 48 16.25 9.68 -4.46
C ALA A 48 15.08 9.39 -5.41
N HIS A 49 15.07 10.01 -6.60
CA HIS A 49 14.02 9.86 -7.60
C HIS A 49 13.76 8.38 -7.95
N LYS A 50 14.79 7.62 -8.32
CA LYS A 50 14.63 6.19 -8.69
C LYS A 50 14.03 5.36 -7.56
N ARG A 51 14.45 5.59 -6.31
CA ARG A 51 13.93 4.89 -5.14
C ARG A 51 12.47 5.24 -4.89
N LEU A 52 12.13 6.53 -4.94
CA LEU A 52 10.76 6.99 -4.71
C LEU A 52 9.79 6.50 -5.81
N MET A 53 10.23 6.43 -7.06
CA MET A 53 9.44 5.85 -8.15
C MET A 53 9.25 4.34 -7.99
N LEU A 54 10.30 3.62 -7.58
CA LEU A 54 10.19 2.19 -7.28
C LEU A 54 9.25 1.94 -6.08
N LEU A 55 9.35 2.77 -5.04
CA LEU A 55 8.47 2.73 -3.87
C LEU A 55 7.02 3.03 -4.22
N ALA A 56 6.75 3.99 -5.10
CA ALA A 56 5.40 4.25 -5.60
C ALA A 56 4.81 2.99 -6.25
N GLY A 57 5.61 2.26 -7.04
CA GLY A 57 5.20 0.98 -7.60
C GLY A 57 4.93 -0.10 -6.55
N ILE A 58 5.77 -0.23 -5.52
CA ILE A 58 5.54 -1.19 -4.43
C ILE A 58 4.27 -0.84 -3.64
N LEU A 59 4.06 0.43 -3.31
CA LEU A 59 2.98 0.89 -2.42
C LEU A 59 1.58 0.85 -3.05
N ILE A 60 1.45 0.63 -4.36
CA ILE A 60 0.18 0.44 -5.05
C ILE A 60 -0.06 -1.03 -5.45
N LEU A 61 0.83 -1.94 -5.04
CA LEU A 61 0.87 -3.31 -5.52
C LEU A 61 -0.12 -4.24 -4.81
N ASP A 62 -0.63 -3.85 -3.63
CA ASP A 62 -1.50 -4.65 -2.75
C ASP A 62 -2.67 -5.32 -3.52
N PRO A 63 -3.48 -4.61 -4.34
CA PRO A 63 -4.59 -5.24 -5.06
C PRO A 63 -4.14 -6.23 -6.14
N ALA A 64 -2.95 -6.03 -6.71
CA ALA A 64 -2.39 -6.95 -7.71
C ALA A 64 -1.89 -8.25 -7.04
N ILE A 65 -1.24 -8.13 -5.88
CA ILE A 65 -0.80 -9.29 -5.09
C ILE A 65 -2.02 -10.03 -4.54
N ALA A 66 -3.04 -9.33 -4.04
CA ALA A 66 -4.26 -9.96 -3.53
C ALA A 66 -4.91 -10.87 -4.58
N ARG A 67 -5.07 -10.39 -5.82
CA ARG A 67 -5.60 -11.19 -6.94
C ARG A 67 -4.70 -12.37 -7.29
N LEU A 68 -3.39 -12.19 -7.26
CA LEU A 68 -2.44 -13.26 -7.52
C LEU A 68 -2.55 -14.37 -6.46
N ILE A 69 -2.55 -13.99 -5.17
CA ILE A 69 -2.66 -14.89 -4.03
C ILE A 69 -3.98 -15.66 -4.06
N GLU A 70 -5.09 -14.99 -4.36
CA GLU A 70 -6.40 -15.61 -4.57
C GLU A 70 -6.36 -16.64 -5.70
N THR A 71 -5.76 -16.28 -6.85
CA THR A 71 -5.68 -17.15 -8.04
C THR A 71 -4.88 -18.43 -7.78
N VAL A 72 -3.83 -18.36 -6.96
CA VAL A 72 -2.99 -19.52 -6.62
C VAL A 72 -3.47 -20.26 -5.36
N GLY A 73 -4.57 -19.82 -4.74
CA GLY A 73 -5.11 -20.41 -3.51
C GLY A 73 -4.19 -20.27 -2.29
N ALA A 74 -3.32 -19.26 -2.26
CA ALA A 74 -2.43 -19.02 -1.15
C ALA A 74 -3.13 -18.27 0.01
N PRO A 75 -2.68 -18.45 1.27
CA PRO A 75 -3.28 -17.77 2.41
C PRO A 75 -3.14 -16.23 2.36
N PHE A 76 -4.15 -15.51 2.84
CA PHE A 76 -4.18 -14.04 2.87
C PHE A 76 -2.92 -13.37 3.48
N PRO A 77 -2.30 -13.87 4.57
CA PRO A 77 -1.07 -13.29 5.12
C PRO A 77 0.13 -13.27 4.18
N PHE A 78 0.10 -14.01 3.06
CA PHE A 78 1.17 -13.94 2.05
C PHE A 78 1.26 -12.59 1.36
N ILE A 79 0.19 -11.81 1.33
CA ILE A 79 0.17 -10.48 0.70
C ILE A 79 1.21 -9.54 1.35
N PRO A 80 1.12 -9.23 2.67
CA PRO A 80 2.11 -8.37 3.32
C PRO A 80 3.50 -9.01 3.39
N ILE A 81 3.62 -10.34 3.37
CA ILE A 81 4.92 -11.03 3.31
C ILE A 81 5.63 -10.72 1.98
N MET A 82 4.91 -10.78 0.86
CA MET A 82 5.46 -10.46 -0.47
C MET A 82 5.88 -8.99 -0.54
N GLU A 83 5.06 -8.08 -0.04
CA GLU A 83 5.36 -6.65 0.00
C GLU A 83 6.59 -6.35 0.88
N LEU A 84 6.64 -6.91 2.09
CA LEU A 84 7.81 -6.83 2.97
C LEU A 84 9.05 -7.45 2.33
N GLY A 85 8.89 -8.50 1.52
CA GLY A 85 9.97 -9.06 0.70
C GLY A 85 10.54 -8.05 -0.29
N LEU A 86 9.69 -7.29 -0.99
CA LEU A 86 10.13 -6.23 -1.91
C LEU A 86 10.82 -5.07 -1.17
N PHE A 87 10.29 -4.64 -0.02
CA PHE A 87 10.95 -3.66 0.84
C PHE A 87 12.30 -4.19 1.35
N GLY A 88 12.35 -5.44 1.77
CA GLY A 88 13.56 -6.13 2.23
C GLY A 88 14.63 -6.21 1.14
N LEU A 89 14.24 -6.47 -0.11
CA LEU A 89 15.14 -6.45 -1.26
C LEU A 89 15.69 -5.04 -1.54
N LEU A 90 14.84 -4.01 -1.50
CA LEU A 90 15.25 -2.62 -1.70
C LEU A 90 16.23 -2.15 -0.61
N ILE A 91 15.88 -2.38 0.65
CA ILE A 91 16.71 -1.99 1.80
C ILE A 91 17.98 -2.84 1.86
N GLY A 92 17.86 -4.14 1.59
CA GLY A 92 18.98 -5.08 1.51
C GLY A 92 19.97 -4.66 0.42
N TYR A 93 19.49 -4.23 -0.75
CA TYR A 93 20.33 -3.67 -1.80
C TYR A 93 21.08 -2.43 -1.32
N ASP A 94 20.39 -1.48 -0.66
CA ASP A 94 21.02 -0.28 -0.10
C ASP A 94 22.09 -0.62 0.95
N MET A 95 21.82 -1.59 1.83
CA MET A 95 22.78 -2.04 2.84
C MET A 95 23.99 -2.75 2.22
N VAL A 96 23.79 -3.68 1.29
CA VAL A 96 24.88 -4.48 0.71
C VAL A 96 25.75 -3.64 -0.22
N ARG A 97 25.14 -2.86 -1.12
CA ARG A 97 25.85 -2.11 -2.16
C ARG A 97 26.27 -0.72 -1.73
N LEU A 98 25.47 -0.05 -0.91
CA LEU A 98 25.69 1.36 -0.54
C LEU A 98 26.05 1.55 0.93
N LYS A 99 26.11 0.46 1.72
CA LYS A 99 26.52 0.40 3.13
C LYS A 99 25.64 1.19 4.10
N ARG A 100 24.55 1.80 3.63
CA ARG A 100 23.59 2.51 4.46
C ARG A 100 22.20 2.51 3.81
N PRO A 101 21.13 2.28 4.57
CA PRO A 101 19.77 2.44 4.05
C PRO A 101 19.56 3.90 3.61
N HIS A 102 18.95 4.10 2.45
CA HIS A 102 18.61 5.44 2.00
C HIS A 102 17.33 5.93 2.70
N TRP A 103 17.25 7.22 3.01
CA TRP A 103 16.08 7.81 3.70
C TRP A 103 14.77 7.51 2.96
N ALA A 104 14.78 7.56 1.62
CA ALA A 104 13.62 7.23 0.79
C ALA A 104 13.14 5.79 1.03
N SER A 105 14.07 4.82 1.10
CA SER A 105 13.74 3.41 1.37
C SER A 105 13.11 3.23 2.74
N LEU A 106 13.61 3.95 3.75
CA LEU A 106 13.03 3.97 5.10
C LEU A 106 11.67 4.66 5.15
N LEU A 107 11.48 5.74 4.38
CA LEU A 107 10.18 6.41 4.25
C LEU A 107 9.12 5.46 3.71
N GLY A 108 9.43 4.72 2.64
CA GLY A 108 8.50 3.74 2.09
C GLY A 108 8.09 2.67 3.11
N LEU A 109 9.05 2.16 3.89
CA LEU A 109 8.78 1.22 4.97
C LEU A 109 7.91 1.84 6.07
N GLY A 110 8.16 3.10 6.43
CA GLY A 110 7.34 3.84 7.38
C GLY A 110 5.89 4.01 6.90
N LEU A 111 5.69 4.38 5.64
CA LEU A 111 4.37 4.48 5.01
C LEU A 111 3.61 3.15 4.99
N PHE A 112 4.33 2.05 4.71
CA PHE A 112 3.77 0.71 4.77
C PHE A 112 3.24 0.37 6.17
N PHE A 113 4.06 0.54 7.21
CA PHE A 113 3.62 0.26 8.58
C PHE A 113 2.52 1.19 9.06
N ALA A 114 2.55 2.48 8.67
CA ALA A 114 1.47 3.41 8.97
C ALA A 114 0.14 2.97 8.34
N ALA A 115 0.17 2.53 7.07
CA ALA A 115 -1.01 1.99 6.40
C ALA A 115 -1.48 0.67 7.03
N MET A 116 -0.56 -0.23 7.39
CA MET A 116 -0.91 -1.48 8.09
C MET A 116 -1.61 -1.20 9.42
N LEU A 117 -1.09 -0.24 10.20
CA LEU A 117 -1.72 0.17 11.45
C LEU A 117 -3.13 0.75 11.21
N ALA A 118 -3.31 1.57 10.17
CA ALA A 118 -4.62 2.08 9.79
C ALA A 118 -5.59 0.96 9.39
N LYS A 119 -5.13 0.00 8.56
CA LYS A 119 -5.90 -1.18 8.13
C LYS A 119 -6.34 -2.02 9.33
N LEU A 120 -5.49 -2.23 10.32
CA LEU A 120 -5.79 -3.09 11.49
C LEU A 120 -6.58 -2.38 12.59
N SER A 121 -6.37 -1.08 12.82
CA SER A 121 -6.94 -0.37 13.97
C SER A 121 -8.13 0.51 13.62
N ILE A 122 -8.23 1.00 12.38
CA ILE A 122 -9.19 2.04 11.99
C ILE A 122 -10.29 1.50 11.06
N ALA A 123 -10.00 0.48 10.24
CA ALA A 123 -10.93 -0.01 9.20
C ALA A 123 -12.31 -0.44 9.73
N ASN A 124 -12.38 -0.97 10.96
CA ASN A 124 -13.62 -1.42 11.58
C ASN A 124 -14.24 -0.39 12.55
N THR A 125 -13.77 0.86 12.53
CA THR A 125 -14.29 1.93 13.41
C THR A 125 -15.41 2.74 12.74
N PRO A 126 -16.32 3.35 13.52
CA PRO A 126 -17.35 4.25 12.99
C PRO A 126 -16.78 5.42 12.20
N ILE A 127 -15.63 5.97 12.65
CA ILE A 127 -14.95 7.09 12.00
C ILE A 127 -14.62 6.76 10.53
N TRP A 128 -14.09 5.56 10.28
CA TRP A 128 -13.82 5.12 8.91
C TRP A 128 -15.11 4.89 8.14
N SER A 129 -16.10 4.24 8.75
CA SER A 129 -17.37 3.94 8.09
C SER A 129 -18.09 5.20 7.60
N GLU A 130 -18.16 6.24 8.43
CA GLU A 130 -18.76 7.54 8.09
C GLU A 130 -18.00 8.23 6.97
N PHE A 131 -16.66 8.26 7.05
CA PHE A 131 -15.81 8.87 6.03
C PHE A 131 -15.90 8.14 4.69
N ALA A 132 -15.85 6.80 4.70
CA ALA A 132 -15.97 5.98 3.52
C ALA A 132 -17.36 6.09 2.89
N THR A 133 -18.42 6.19 3.70
CA THR A 133 -19.78 6.45 3.20
C THR A 133 -19.85 7.81 2.52
N LEU A 134 -19.28 8.87 3.10
CA LEU A 134 -19.25 10.20 2.49
C LEU A 134 -18.56 10.22 1.12
N LEU A 135 -17.46 9.46 0.97
CA LEU A 135 -16.66 9.46 -0.25
C LEU A 135 -17.18 8.50 -1.33
N PHE A 136 -17.66 7.32 -0.93
CA PHE A 136 -17.90 6.21 -1.84
C PHE A 136 -19.39 5.84 -2.02
N ALA A 137 -20.27 6.23 -1.10
CA ALA A 137 -21.72 6.09 -1.24
C ALA A 137 -22.33 7.36 -1.86
#